data_AF-A0A527VLE2-F1
#
_entry.id   AF-A0A527VLE2-F1
#
_cell.length_a   1.000
_cell.length_b   1.000
_cell.length_c   1.000
_cell.angle_alpha   90.00
_cell.angle_beta   90.00
_cell.angle_gamma   90.00
#
_symmetry.space_group_name_H-M   'P 1'
#
loop_
_entity.id
_entity.type
_entity.pdbx_description
1 polymer ?
#
loop_
_entity_poly.entity_id
_entity_poly.type
_entity_poly.pdbx_seq_one_letter_code
_entity_poly.pdbx_strand_id
1 'polypeptide(L)' 'NHEVMMRGTFANIRIRNHMLGENGREGGYTIHYPSKEEMSIYDAAMEYKKDGVPLVIFAGVEYGNGSSRDW' A
#
# COMPACT_ATOMS: atom_id res chain seq x y z
N ASN A 1 -3.08 15.20 13.11
CA ASN A 1 -3.87 15.24 11.87
C ASN A 1 -3.95 13.81 11.32
N HIS A 2 -5.03 13.08 11.63
CA HIS A 2 -5.17 11.64 11.35
C HIS A 2 -5.27 11.34 9.84
N GLU A 3 -5.97 12.20 9.09
CA GLU A 3 -6.17 12.04 7.64
C GLU A 3 -4.85 12.10 6.85
N VAL A 4 -3.95 13.00 7.25
CA VAL A 4 -2.62 13.11 6.64
C VAL A 4 -1.79 11.86 6.90
N MET A 5 -1.89 11.27 8.09
CA MET A 5 -1.13 10.06 8.44
C MET A 5 -1.66 8.83 7.68
N MET A 6 -2.99 8.69 7.53
CA MET A 6 -3.56 7.61 6.72
C MET A 6 -3.10 7.68 5.25
N ARG A 7 -3.06 8.87 4.66
CA ARG A 7 -2.56 9.05 3.28
C ARG A 7 -1.06 8.81 3.16
N GLY A 8 -0.30 8.98 4.25
CA GLY A 8 1.14 8.73 4.30
C GLY A 8 1.52 7.25 4.50
N THR A 9 0.57 6.39 4.87
CA THR A 9 0.82 4.97 5.10
C THR A 9 1.15 4.29 3.77
N PHE A 10 2.29 3.59 3.73
CA PHE A 10 2.91 3.07 2.51
C PHE A 10 3.21 4.08 1.39
N ALA A 11 3.27 5.38 1.69
CA ALA A 11 3.60 6.42 0.69
C ALA A 11 5.11 6.65 0.50
N ASN A 12 5.97 5.87 1.17
CA ASN A 12 7.42 6.02 1.06
C ASN A 12 7.88 5.68 -0.37
N ILE A 13 8.64 6.59 -0.98
CA ILE A 13 9.17 6.47 -2.35
C ILE A 13 10.04 5.23 -2.57
N ARG A 14 10.56 4.59 -1.51
CA ARG A 14 11.41 3.39 -1.58
C ARG A 14 10.66 2.09 -1.32
N ILE A 15 9.38 2.12 -0.97
CA ILE A 15 8.57 0.89 -0.88
C ILE A 15 8.52 0.25 -2.26
N ARG A 16 8.67 -1.06 -2.33
CA ARG A 16 8.69 -1.82 -3.57
C ARG A 16 7.50 -2.77 -3.61
N ASN A 17 6.58 -2.53 -4.55
CA ASN A 17 5.40 -3.39 -4.72
C ASN A 17 5.62 -4.37 -5.89
N HIS A 18 5.69 -5.66 -5.58
CA HIS A 18 5.90 -6.76 -6.53
C HIS A 18 4.68 -7.05 -7.43
N MET A 19 3.51 -6.48 -7.12
CA MET A 19 2.34 -6.58 -8.01
C MET A 19 2.52 -5.80 -9.32
N LEU A 20 3.46 -4.85 -9.35
CA LEU A 20 3.69 -3.93 -10.48
C LEU A 20 4.81 -4.40 -11.43
N GLY A 21 5.14 -5.69 -11.43
CA GLY A 21 6.07 -6.30 -12.39
C GLY A 21 7.17 -7.13 -11.75
N GLU A 22 7.96 -7.78 -12.59
CA GLU A 22 9.12 -8.57 -12.19
C GLU A 22 10.16 -7.64 -11.54
N ASN A 23 10.55 -7.93 -10.30
CA ASN A 23 11.35 -7.08 -9.39
C ASN A 23 10.60 -5.94 -8.68
N GLY A 24 9.30 -5.80 -8.90
CA GLY A 24 8.46 -4.78 -8.29
C GLY A 24 8.80 -3.34 -8.68
N ARG A 25 7.91 -2.43 -8.35
CA ARG A 25 8.09 -0.99 -8.60
C ARG A 25 8.22 -0.21 -7.31
N GLU A 26 9.12 0.76 -7.30
CA GLU A 26 9.30 1.68 -6.19
C GLU A 26 8.21 2.76 -6.16
N GLY A 27 7.75 3.09 -4.94
CA GLY A 27 6.72 4.09 -4.66
C GLY A 27 5.46 3.49 -4.04
N GLY A 28 4.61 4.36 -3.50
CA GLY A 28 3.34 4.00 -2.84
C GLY A 28 2.21 3.62 -3.80
N TYR A 29 2.50 2.81 -4.82
CA TYR A 29 1.57 2.42 -5.88
C TYR A 29 1.14 0.96 -5.74
N THR A 30 -0.06 0.66 -6.23
CA THR A 30 -0.59 -0.71 -6.34
C THR A 30 -1.60 -0.83 -7.48
N ILE A 31 -2.07 -2.04 -7.72
CA ILE A 31 -3.15 -2.34 -8.68
C ILE A 31 -4.44 -2.55 -7.89
N HIS A 32 -5.48 -1.78 -8.21
CA HIS A 32 -6.84 -2.11 -7.80
C HIS A 32 -7.38 -3.20 -8.73
N TYR A 33 -7.36 -4.46 -8.29
CA TYR A 33 -7.68 -5.61 -9.15
C TYR A 33 -9.09 -5.62 -9.76
N PRO A 34 -10.14 -5.10 -9.10
CA PRO A 34 -11.44 -4.94 -9.72
C PRO A 34 -11.43 -3.99 -10.92
N SER A 35 -10.85 -2.78 -10.81
CA SER A 35 -10.82 -1.81 -11.91
C SER A 35 -9.66 -2.00 -12.89
N LYS A 36 -8.63 -2.76 -12.50
CA LYS A 36 -7.35 -2.94 -13.22
C LYS A 36 -6.52 -1.66 -13.37
N GLU A 37 -6.83 -0.64 -12.58
CA GLU A 37 -6.08 0.61 -12.59
C GLU A 37 -4.91 0.55 -11.61
N GLU A 38 -3.79 1.14 -12.02
CA GLU A 38 -2.71 1.50 -11.11
C GLU A 38 -3.08 2.80 -10.39
N MET A 39 -2.97 2.80 -9.07
CA MET A 39 -3.28 3.96 -8.23
C MET A 39 -2.43 3.95 -6.96
N SER A 40 -2.58 4.98 -6.11
CA SER A 40 -1.92 4.98 -4.81
C SER A 40 -2.48 3.86 -3.91
N ILE A 41 -1.66 3.35 -2.99
CA ILE A 41 -2.11 2.33 -2.02
C ILE A 41 -3.29 2.86 -1.18
N TYR A 42 -3.30 4.16 -0.86
CA TYR A 42 -4.39 4.80 -0.16
C TYR A 42 -5.70 4.75 -0.97
N ASP A 43 -5.67 5.16 -2.24
CA ASP A 43 -6.86 5.19 -3.08
C ASP A 43 -7.43 3.78 -3.29
N ALA A 44 -6.55 2.80 -3.54
CA ALA A 44 -6.96 1.40 -3.64
C ALA A 44 -7.60 0.90 -2.33
N ALA A 45 -7.03 1.22 -1.18
CA ALA A 45 -7.58 0.84 0.12
C ALA A 45 -8.96 1.47 0.36
N MET A 46 -9.18 2.70 -0.11
CA MET A 46 -10.47 3.38 0.01
C MET A 46 -11.54 2.78 -0.90
N GLU A 47 -11.21 2.37 -2.12
CA GLU A 47 -12.15 1.64 -2.99
C GLU A 47 -12.53 0.28 -2.37
N TYR A 48 -11.57 -0.52 -1.92
CA TYR A 48 -11.89 -1.78 -1.25
C TYR A 48 -12.70 -1.61 0.05
N LYS A 49 -12.43 -0.54 0.82
CA LYS A 49 -13.24 -0.20 2.01
C LYS A 49 -14.68 0.11 1.65
N LYS A 50 -14.90 0.88 0.57
CA LYS A 50 -16.22 1.21 0.05
C LYS A 50 -16.97 -0.04 -0.42
N ASP A 51 -16.25 -1.00 -1.02
CA ASP A 51 -16.81 -2.27 -1.47
C ASP A 51 -16.98 -3.31 -0.35
N GLY A 52 -16.55 -2.99 0.89
CA GLY A 52 -16.62 -3.91 2.03
C GLY A 52 -15.70 -5.12 1.89
N VAL A 53 -14.65 -5.02 1.08
CA VAL A 53 -13.70 -6.10 0.82
C VAL A 53 -12.53 -6.01 1.81
N PRO A 54 -12.24 -7.06 2.58
CA PRO A 54 -11.11 -7.06 3.50
C PRO A 54 -9.77 -7.11 2.75
N LEU A 55 -8.73 -6.52 3.36
CA LEU A 55 -7.39 -6.43 2.79
C LEU A 55 -6.35 -7.16 3.66
N VAL A 56 -5.31 -7.66 2.99
CA VAL A 56 -4.13 -8.25 3.62
C VAL A 56 -2.86 -7.74 2.92
N ILE A 57 -1.73 -7.78 3.62
CA ILE A 57 -0.41 -7.44 3.07
C ILE A 57 0.43 -8.70 3.02
N PHE A 58 1.04 -8.97 1.87
CA PHE A 58 2.10 -9.97 1.73
C PHE A 58 3.44 -9.27 1.80
N ALA A 59 4.30 -9.72 2.72
CA ALA A 59 5.62 -9.17 2.91
C ALA A 59 6.66 -10.27 3.09
N GLY A 60 7.92 -9.93 2.84
CA GLY A 60 9.05 -10.83 3.02
C GLY A 60 9.49 -10.97 4.47
N VAL A 61 10.72 -11.44 4.65
CA VAL A 61 11.34 -11.61 5.96
C VAL A 61 11.56 -10.23 6.61
N GLU A 62 11.47 -10.18 7.95
CA GLU A 62 11.69 -8.97 8.77
C GLU A 62 10.74 -7.80 8.45
N TYR A 63 9.52 -8.08 8.00
CA TYR A 63 8.49 -7.07 7.85
C TYR A 63 8.27 -6.29 9.16
N GLY A 64 8.43 -4.97 9.10
CA GLY A 64 8.27 -4.07 10.26
C GLY A 64 9.53 -3.87 11.11
N ASN A 65 10.70 -4.35 10.68
CA ASN A 65 11.97 -4.08 11.38
C ASN A 65 12.33 -2.58 11.32
N GLY A 66 12.83 -2.04 12.44
CA GLY A 66 13.24 -0.65 12.61
C GLY A 66 12.75 -0.05 13.92
N SER A 67 12.94 1.27 14.07
CA SER A 67 12.38 2.02 15.20
C SER A 67 10.86 1.97 15.17
N SER A 68 10.24 1.75 16.34
CA SER A 68 8.79 1.81 16.49
C SER A 68 8.26 3.16 16.01
N ARG A 69 7.17 3.11 15.27
CA ARG A 69 6.37 4.27 14.86
C ARG A 69 4.91 3.93 15.10
N ASP A 70 4.16 4.88 15.62
CA ASP A 70 2.73 4.68 15.92
C ASP A 70 1.85 4.62 14.66
N TRP A 71 2.45 4.89 13.48
CA TRP A 71 1.83 4.99 12.16
C TRP A 71 2.78 4.48 11.07
#